data_AF-A0A497KHG8-F1
#
_entry.id   AF-A0A497KHG8-F1
#
_cell.length_a   1.000
_cell.length_b   1.000
_cell.length_c   1.000
_cell.angle_alpha   90.00
_cell.angle_beta   90.00
_cell.angle_gamma   90.00
#
_symmetry.space_group_name_H-M   'P 1'
#
loop_
_entity.id
_entity.type
_entity.pdbx_description
1 polymer ?
#
loop_
_entity_poly.entity_id
_entity_poly.type
_entity_poly.pdbx_seq_one_letter_code
_entity_poly.pdbx_strand_id
1 'polypeptide(L)'
;MFAPCGGCNGCHIEIVACLTPRYDVERLGIKITGSPRQADILVVAGHVSKQITKALKRIYEQIPDPKVVVAVGSCALTGGVFYGEGDYV
;
A
#
# COMPACT_ATOMS: atom_id res chain seq x y z
N MET A 1 -0.15 -6.44 -4.97
CA MET A 1 0.92 -5.45 -5.26
C MET A 1 1.03 -4.44 -4.13
N PHE A 2 2.25 -4.00 -3.82
CA PHE A 2 2.52 -2.94 -2.85
C PHE A 2 2.83 -1.61 -3.56
N ALA A 3 2.18 -0.52 -3.14
CA ALA A 3 2.40 0.82 -3.68
C ALA A 3 3.07 1.73 -2.62
N PRO A 4 4.34 2.12 -2.81
CA PRO A 4 5.03 3.02 -1.88
C PRO A 4 4.43 4.42 -1.96
N CYS A 5 3.82 4.87 -0.86
CA CYS A 5 3.25 6.21 -0.75
C CYS A 5 4.07 7.02 0.26
N GLY A 6 4.91 7.93 -0.24
CA GLY A 6 5.58 9.05 0.47
C GLY A 6 5.83 8.94 1.98
N GLY A 7 6.22 7.76 2.50
CA GLY A 7 6.21 7.46 3.93
C GLY A 7 7.61 7.30 4.52
N CYS A 8 7.69 7.18 5.85
CA CYS A 8 8.93 7.02 6.60
C CYS A 8 9.53 5.60 6.57
N ASN A 9 9.07 4.73 5.67
CA ASN A 9 9.43 3.32 5.54
C ASN A 9 9.09 2.38 6.72
N GLY A 10 8.51 2.87 7.82
CA GLY A 10 8.09 2.03 8.94
C GLY A 10 7.06 0.95 8.55
N CYS A 11 5.94 1.34 7.93
CA CYS A 11 4.96 0.34 7.49
C CYS A 11 5.49 -0.57 6.35
N HIS A 12 6.44 -0.08 5.54
CA HIS A 12 7.03 -0.86 4.46
C HIS A 12 7.91 -2.01 4.99
N ILE A 13 8.73 -1.74 6.00
CA ILE A 13 9.57 -2.79 6.60
C ILE A 13 8.72 -3.88 7.25
N GLU A 14 7.59 -3.53 7.87
CA GLU A 14 6.66 -4.51 8.43
C GLU A 14 5.98 -5.37 7.36
N ILE A 15 5.60 -4.78 6.23
CA ILE A 15 5.05 -5.54 5.09
C ILE A 15 6.08 -6.51 4.53
N VAL A 16 7.34 -6.09 4.42
CA VAL A 16 8.43 -6.99 3.99
C VAL A 16 8.71 -8.06 5.04
N ALA A 17 8.62 -7.73 6.32
CA ALA A 17 8.76 -8.70 7.41
C ALA A 17 7.71 -9.82 7.30
N CYS A 18 6.48 -9.51 6.89
CA CYS A 18 5.44 -10.52 6.63
C CYS A 18 5.84 -11.59 5.60
N LEU A 19 6.79 -11.31 4.70
CA LEU A 19 7.31 -12.26 3.71
C LEU A 19 8.43 -13.15 4.25
N THR A 20 8.97 -12.81 5.43
CA THR A 20 10.08 -13.58 6.03
C THR A 20 9.56 -14.85 6.69
N PRO A 21 10.39 -15.89 6.88
CA PRO A 21 9.96 -17.20 7.40
C PRO A 21 9.23 -17.16 8.76
N ARG A 22 9.44 -16.11 9.56
CA ARG A 22 8.78 -15.96 10.87
C ARG A 22 7.27 -15.75 10.73
N TYR A 23 6.85 -14.98 9.73
CA TYR A 23 5.44 -14.62 9.52
C TYR A 23 4.86 -15.28 8.28
N ASP A 24 5.66 -15.48 7.24
CA ASP A 24 5.39 -16.22 6.01
C ASP A 24 3.93 -16.13 5.55
N VAL A 25 3.58 -15.02 4.92
CA VAL A 25 2.23 -14.87 4.32
C VAL A 25 2.05 -15.70 3.04
N GLU A 26 3.12 -16.24 2.46
CA GLU A 26 3.01 -17.07 1.25
C GLU A 26 2.29 -18.39 1.53
N ARG A 27 2.36 -18.92 2.76
CA ARG A 27 1.55 -20.08 3.19
C ARG A 27 0.04 -19.84 3.13
N LEU A 28 -0.39 -18.58 3.12
CA LEU A 28 -1.79 -18.17 2.96
C LEU A 28 -2.14 -17.93 1.48
N GLY A 29 -1.22 -18.20 0.55
CA GLY A 29 -1.39 -17.96 -0.88
C GLY A 29 -1.08 -16.53 -1.32
N ILE A 30 -0.62 -15.65 -0.42
CA ILE A 30 -0.33 -14.25 -0.73
C ILE A 30 1.06 -14.16 -1.36
N LYS A 31 1.14 -13.65 -2.60
CA LYS A 31 2.40 -13.43 -3.31
C LYS A 31 2.53 -12.00 -3.79
N ILE A 32 3.74 -11.46 -3.72
CA ILE A 32 4.01 -10.12 -4.25
C ILE A 32 4.14 -10.19 -5.77
N THR A 33 3.39 -9.31 -6.43
CA THR A 33 3.44 -9.11 -7.88
C THR A 33 4.09 -7.75 -8.18
N GLY A 34 4.92 -7.72 -9.23
CA GLY A 34 5.54 -6.48 -9.71
C GLY A 34 4.67 -5.67 -10.68
N SER A 35 3.56 -6.25 -11.16
CA SER A 35 2.64 -5.62 -12.09
C SER A 35 1.24 -5.50 -11.49
N PRO A 36 0.59 -4.32 -11.58
CA PRO A 36 -0.78 -4.14 -11.06
C PRO A 36 -1.79 -4.99 -11.83
N ARG A 37 -1.52 -5.32 -13.10
CA ARG A 37 -2.41 -6.14 -13.94
C ARG A 37 -2.52 -7.59 -13.47
N GLN A 38 -1.57 -8.04 -12.65
CA GLN A 38 -1.53 -9.38 -12.07
C GLN A 38 -1.94 -9.38 -10.59
N ALA A 39 -2.26 -8.20 -10.03
CA ALA A 39 -2.67 -8.08 -8.64
C ALA A 39 -4.20 -8.18 -8.52
N ASP A 40 -4.61 -8.61 -7.35
CA ASP A 40 -5.98 -8.63 -6.82
C ASP A 40 -6.10 -7.77 -5.54
N ILE A 41 -4.99 -7.66 -4.80
CA ILE A 41 -4.87 -6.83 -3.59
C ILE A 41 -3.91 -5.66 -3.84
N LEU A 42 -4.37 -4.43 -3.59
CA LEU A 42 -3.52 -3.24 -3.49
C LEU A 42 -3.25 -2.89 -2.04
N VAL A 43 -1.98 -2.97 -1.63
CA VAL A 43 -1.55 -2.56 -0.29
C VAL A 43 -1.01 -1.13 -0.35
N VAL A 44 -1.67 -0.22 0.34
CA VAL A 44 -1.29 1.20 0.47
C VAL A 44 -0.69 1.41 1.85
N ALA A 45 0.57 1.80 1.89
CA ALA A 45 1.27 2.06 3.15
C ALA A 45 2.00 3.40 3.09
N GLY A 46 1.96 4.12 4.20
CA GLY A 46 2.55 5.45 4.32
C GLY A 46 1.59 6.60 4.02
N HIS A 47 2.13 7.81 4.02
CA HIS A 47 1.39 9.04 3.79
C HIS A 47 1.06 9.18 2.29
N VAL A 48 -0.22 9.36 1.98
CA VAL A 48 -0.69 9.64 0.61
C VAL A 48 -0.70 11.15 0.40
N SER A 49 0.34 11.66 -0.25
CA SER A 49 0.42 13.07 -0.61
C SER A 49 -0.44 13.41 -1.83
N LYS A 50 -0.81 14.68 -1.98
CA LYS A 50 -1.45 15.19 -3.21
C LYS A 50 -0.66 14.85 -4.48
N GLN A 51 0.67 14.82 -4.38
CA GLN A 51 1.55 14.50 -5.51
C GLN A 51 1.41 13.04 -5.95
N ILE A 52 1.36 12.09 -5.01
CA ILE A 52 1.29 10.65 -5.33
C ILE A 52 -0.13 10.21 -5.72
N THR A 53 -1.16 10.96 -5.32
CA THR A 53 -2.58 10.59 -5.49
C THR A 53 -2.95 10.20 -6.93
N LYS A 54 -2.49 10.96 -7.93
CA LYS A 54 -2.79 10.67 -9.34
C LYS A 54 -2.14 9.35 -9.79
N ALA A 55 -0.90 9.10 -9.37
CA ALA A 55 -0.20 7.87 -9.69
C ALA A 55 -0.85 6.66 -9.00
N LEU A 56 -1.26 6.81 -7.73
CA LEU A 56 -1.93 5.77 -6.98
C LEU A 56 -3.29 5.40 -7.58
N LYS A 57 -4.10 6.40 -7.98
CA LYS A 57 -5.36 6.17 -8.70
C LYS A 57 -5.15 5.41 -10.01
N ARG A 58 -4.14 5.80 -10.79
CA ARG A 58 -3.80 5.10 -12.04
C ARG A 58 -3.40 3.64 -11.80
N ILE A 59 -2.65 3.36 -10.74
CA ILE A 59 -2.31 1.98 -10.35
C ILE A 59 -3.59 1.21 -10.01
N TYR A 60 -4.46 1.77 -9.16
CA TYR A 60 -5.73 1.14 -8.78
C TYR A 60 -6.63 0.82 -9.98
N GLU A 61 -6.73 1.74 -10.96
CA GLU A 61 -7.49 1.54 -12.20
C GLU A 61 -6.90 0.45 -13.11
N GLN A 62 -5.60 0.15 -13.01
CA GLN A 62 -4.94 -0.91 -13.78
C GLN A 62 -5.12 -2.31 -13.19
N ILE A 63 -5.67 -2.42 -11.98
CA ILE A 63 -5.93 -3.69 -11.31
C ILE A 63 -7.28 -4.25 -11.79
N PRO A 64 -7.33 -5.48 -12.35
CA PRO A 64 -8.57 -6.11 -12.79
C PRO A 64 -9.55 -6.35 -11.62
N ASP A 65 -10.84 -6.42 -11.92
CA ASP A 65 -11.85 -6.84 -10.93
C ASP A 65 -11.97 -8.38 -10.92
N PRO A 66 -12.19 -9.01 -9.74
CA PRO A 66 -12.42 -8.39 -8.42
C PRO A 66 -11.11 -7.96 -7.73
N LYS A 67 -11.10 -6.74 -7.16
CA LYS A 67 -9.95 -6.19 -6.42
C LYS A 67 -10.32 -5.63 -5.05
N VAL A 68 -9.36 -5.64 -4.13
CA VAL A 68 -9.47 -5.04 -2.80
C VAL A 68 -8.30 -4.13 -2.47
N VAL A 69 -8.54 -3.14 -1.60
CA VAL A 69 -7.53 -2.18 -1.13
C VAL A 69 -7.35 -2.36 0.37
N VAL A 70 -6.10 -2.48 0.81
CA VAL A 70 -5.73 -2.56 2.23
C VAL A 70 -4.85 -1.38 2.58
N ALA A 71 -5.36 -0.50 3.45
CA ALA A 71 -4.59 0.61 4.01
C ALA A 71 -3.83 0.15 5.26
N VAL A 72 -2.52 0.36 5.29
CA VAL A 72 -1.63 -0.08 6.36
C VAL A 72 -1.00 1.12 7.06
N GLY A 73 -1.23 1.21 8.37
CA GLY A 73 -0.71 2.25 9.25
C GLY A 73 -1.63 3.46 9.39
N SER A 74 -1.41 4.23 10.45
CA SER A 74 -2.21 5.43 10.76
C SER A 74 -2.12 6.49 9.67
N CYS A 75 -0.96 6.66 9.04
CA CYS A 75 -0.77 7.62 7.96
C CYS A 75 -1.63 7.33 6.73
N ALA A 76 -1.88 6.07 6.40
CA ALA A 76 -2.71 5.68 5.26
C ALA A 76 -4.21 5.66 5.59
N LEU A 77 -4.56 5.41 6.86
CA LEU A 77 -5.95 5.31 7.32
C LEU A 77 -6.57 6.68 7.64
N THR A 78 -5.84 7.52 8.37
CA THR A 78 -6.36 8.77 8.94
C THR A 78 -5.44 9.97 8.70
N GLY A 79 -4.32 9.80 8.02
CA GLY A 79 -3.27 10.82 7.86
C GLY A 79 -2.28 10.86 9.00
N GLY A 80 -2.59 10.24 10.13
CA GLY A 80 -1.69 10.17 11.29
C GLY A 80 -1.20 11.56 11.68
N VAL A 81 0.12 11.72 11.78
CA VAL A 81 0.77 12.99 12.13
C VAL A 81 0.66 14.07 11.05
N PHE A 82 0.32 13.70 9.81
CA PHE A 82 0.16 14.63 8.68
C PHE A 82 -1.29 15.09 8.51
N TYR A 83 -2.19 14.67 9.40
CA TYR A 83 -3.59 15.06 9.35
C TYR A 83 -3.75 16.58 9.58
N GLY A 84 -4.41 17.25 8.65
CA GLY A 84 -4.59 18.71 8.69
C GLY A 84 -3.44 19.52 8.07
N GLU A 85 -2.33 18.87 7.70
CA GLU A 85 -1.35 19.50 6.82
C GLU A 85 -1.91 19.57 5.40
N GLY A 86 -1.67 20.69 4.72
CA GLY A 86 -2.28 20.99 3.43
C GLY A 86 -1.92 20.04 2.28
N ASP A 87 -1.05 19.05 2.51
CA ASP A 87 -0.59 18.10 1.49
C ASP A 87 -1.17 16.68 1.63
N TYR A 88 -1.91 16.40 2.70
CA TYR A 88 -2.61 15.12 2.90
C TYR A 88 -3.97 15.10 2.17
N VAL A 89 -4.43 13.89 1.79
CA VAL A 89 -5.69 13.66 1.07
C VAL A 89 -6.55 12.63 1.80
#